data_AF-A0A7K0CA16-F1
#
_entry.id   AF-A0A7K0CA16-F1
#
_cell.length_a   1.000
_cell.length_b   1.000
_cell.length_c   1.000
_cell.angle_alpha   90.00
_cell.angle_beta   90.00
_cell.angle_gamma   90.00
#
_symmetry.space_group_name_H-M   'P 1'
#
loop_
_entity.id
_entity.type
_entity.pdbx_description
1 polymer ?
#
loop_
_entity_poly.entity_id
_entity_poly.type
_entity_poly.pdbx_seq_one_letter_code
_entity_poly.pdbx_strand_id
1 'polypeptide(L)'
;MTEPTSDNRHTRRRTTELVVNEVAQGLRSLDDGVAWFSGLAPEQRREALQEVAGYAMQAHITAADGRAGVARAAVKPTVNPAVMICMDPPRYGFANLPAAEHVRAFRVLVSVFTVADTRRRETYCKGTCTHSWHNLSAATENS
;
A
#
# COMPACT_ATOMS: atom_id res chain seq x y z
N MET A 1 15.99 -20.46 16.61
CA MET A 1 14.82 -20.12 15.76
C MET A 1 13.86 -19.35 16.65
N THR A 2 13.98 -18.03 16.69
CA THR A 2 13.18 -17.16 17.57
C THR A 2 11.91 -16.80 16.82
N GLU A 3 10.78 -17.33 17.26
CA GLU A 3 9.44 -16.87 16.86
C GLU A 3 9.38 -15.34 17.04
N PRO A 4 8.97 -14.56 16.02
CA PRO A 4 8.76 -13.14 16.21
C PRO A 4 7.63 -12.95 17.24
N THR A 5 7.95 -12.33 18.37
CA THR A 5 6.99 -12.07 19.45
C THR A 5 5.77 -11.32 18.92
N SER A 6 4.57 -11.68 19.38
CA SER A 6 3.28 -11.11 18.93
C SER A 6 3.26 -9.57 18.95
N ASP A 7 3.97 -8.96 19.90
CA ASP A 7 4.13 -7.52 20.06
C ASP A 7 4.88 -6.84 18.89
N ASN A 8 5.90 -7.51 18.35
CA ASN A 8 6.65 -7.02 17.20
C ASN A 8 5.80 -7.04 15.92
N ARG A 9 4.95 -8.06 15.75
CA ARG A 9 4.03 -8.14 14.60
C ARG A 9 2.97 -7.04 14.64
N HIS A 10 2.40 -6.74 15.81
CA HIS A 10 1.42 -5.65 15.95
C HIS A 10 2.04 -4.27 15.66
N THR A 11 3.25 -4.04 16.16
CA THR A 11 3.98 -2.79 15.89
C THR A 11 4.33 -2.63 14.42
N ARG A 12 4.72 -3.73 13.74
CA ARG A 12 4.94 -3.72 12.29
C ARG A 12 3.68 -3.40 11.52
N ARG A 13 2.56 -4.05 11.85
CA ARG A 13 1.26 -3.77 11.21
C ARG A 13 0.88 -2.29 11.29
N ARG A 14 1.05 -1.68 12.46
CA ARG A 14 0.83 -0.24 12.66
C ARG A 14 1.78 0.62 11.83
N THR A 15 3.02 0.19 11.67
CA THR A 15 4.03 0.89 10.84
C THR A 15 3.66 0.81 9.35
N THR A 16 3.27 -0.37 8.85
CA THR A 16 2.81 -0.53 7.46
C THR A 16 1.58 0.33 7.20
N GLU A 17 0.59 0.28 8.09
CA GLU A 17 -0.63 1.09 8.00
C GLU A 17 -0.30 2.58 7.89
N LEU A 18 0.58 3.09 8.78
CA LEU A 18 0.98 4.49 8.77
C LEU A 18 1.64 4.88 7.45
N VAL A 19 2.66 4.14 7.01
CA VAL A 19 3.41 4.46 5.78
C VAL A 19 2.49 4.45 4.56
N VAL A 20 1.63 3.45 4.43
CA VAL A 20 0.72 3.34 3.28
C VAL A 20 -0.31 4.47 3.26
N ASN A 21 -0.86 4.84 4.42
CA ASN A 21 -1.82 5.93 4.51
C ASN A 21 -1.17 7.30 4.30
N GLU A 22 0.06 7.52 4.79
CA GLU A 22 0.82 8.74 4.50
C GLU A 22 1.05 8.89 2.98
N VAL A 23 1.39 7.81 2.28
CA VAL A 23 1.52 7.84 0.81
C VAL A 23 0.18 8.11 0.14
N ALA A 24 -0.90 7.44 0.57
CA ALA A 24 -2.22 7.63 -0.01
C ALA A 24 -2.77 9.05 0.19
N GLN A 25 -2.34 9.73 1.25
CA GLN A 25 -2.72 11.11 1.57
C GLN A 25 -1.72 12.16 1.04
N GLY A 26 -0.62 11.74 0.41
CA GLY A 26 0.41 12.65 -0.10
C GLY A 26 1.30 13.28 0.98
N LEU A 27 1.25 12.77 2.21
CA LEU A 27 2.12 13.17 3.32
C LEU A 27 3.52 12.56 3.19
N ARG A 28 3.62 11.43 2.47
CA ARG A 28 4.88 10.75 2.13
C ARG A 28 4.92 10.50 0.63
N SER A 29 6.07 10.68 -0.01
CA SER A 29 6.21 10.33 -1.43
C SER A 29 6.16 8.81 -1.65
N LEU A 30 5.75 8.37 -2.85
CA LEU A 30 5.79 6.94 -3.19
C LEU A 30 7.22 6.39 -3.13
N ASP A 31 8.23 7.19 -3.49
CA ASP A 31 9.63 6.80 -3.45
C ASP A 31 10.12 6.58 -2.02
N ASP A 32 9.74 7.45 -1.07
CA ASP A 32 10.08 7.28 0.34
C ASP A 32 9.38 6.07 0.97
N GLY A 33 8.13 5.82 0.58
CA GLY A 33 7.42 4.59 0.98
C GLY A 33 8.13 3.33 0.47
N VAL A 34 8.59 3.36 -0.79
CA VAL A 34 9.35 2.25 -1.40
C VAL A 34 10.73 2.10 -0.76
N ALA A 35 11.40 3.18 -0.39
CA ALA A 35 12.68 3.15 0.32
C ALA A 35 12.54 2.49 1.69
N TRP A 36 11.50 2.88 2.46
CA TRP A 36 11.14 2.22 3.72
C TRP A 36 10.94 0.72 3.53
N PHE A 37 10.11 0.32 2.56
CA PHE A 37 9.83 -1.09 2.29
C PHE A 37 11.09 -1.87 1.87
N SER A 38 11.96 -1.24 1.09
CA SER A 38 13.23 -1.82 0.65
C SER A 38 14.21 -2.01 1.81
N GLY A 39 14.09 -1.26 2.90
CA GLY A 39 14.90 -1.45 4.11
C GLY A 39 14.49 -2.67 4.95
N LEU A 40 13.30 -3.24 4.72
CA LEU A 40 12.80 -4.39 5.48
C LEU A 40 13.50 -5.69 5.10
N ALA A 41 13.59 -6.63 6.06
CA ALA A 41 14.00 -8.00 5.79
C ALA A 41 13.00 -8.72 4.85
N PRO A 42 13.42 -9.75 4.09
CA PRO A 42 12.55 -10.44 3.12
C PRO A 42 11.21 -10.93 3.70
N GLU A 43 11.21 -11.49 4.90
CA GLU A 43 10.02 -11.97 5.58
C GLU A 43 9.08 -10.82 5.96
N GLN A 44 9.64 -9.70 6.39
CA GLN A 44 8.90 -8.49 6.74
C GLN A 44 8.29 -7.84 5.49
N ARG A 45 8.98 -7.86 4.35
CA ARG A 45 8.43 -7.41 3.07
C ARG A 45 7.22 -8.24 2.66
N ARG A 46 7.27 -9.56 2.86
CA ARG A 46 6.14 -10.46 2.59
C ARG A 46 4.95 -10.14 3.50
N GLU A 47 5.19 -9.96 4.80
CA GLU A 47 4.15 -9.56 5.77
C GLU A 47 3.50 -8.23 5.38
N ALA A 48 4.30 -7.21 5.09
CA ALA A 48 3.80 -5.90 4.66
C ALA A 48 2.98 -6.01 3.36
N LEU A 49 3.43 -6.77 2.35
CA LEU A 49 2.64 -7.00 1.12
C LEU A 49 1.28 -7.63 1.40
N GLN A 50 1.21 -8.56 2.35
CA GLN A 50 -0.05 -9.19 2.74
C GLN A 50 -1.00 -8.19 3.43
N GLU A 51 -0.46 -7.30 4.26
CA GLU A 51 -1.22 -6.22 4.90
C GLU A 51 -1.73 -5.20 3.88
N VAL A 52 -0.87 -4.70 2.99
CA VAL A 52 -1.26 -3.74 1.96
C VAL A 52 -2.30 -4.35 1.01
N ALA A 53 -2.18 -5.64 0.68
CA ALA A 53 -3.18 -6.34 -0.11
C ALA A 53 -4.54 -6.40 0.60
N GLY A 54 -4.54 -6.53 1.93
CA GLY A 54 -5.73 -6.41 2.76
C GLY A 54 -6.40 -5.03 2.65
N TYR A 55 -5.63 -3.95 2.78
CA TYR A 55 -6.13 -2.57 2.64
C TYR A 55 -6.72 -2.33 1.24
N ALA A 56 -6.01 -2.80 0.22
CA ALA A 56 -6.43 -2.77 -1.17
C ALA A 56 -7.78 -3.48 -1.41
N MET A 57 -7.99 -4.66 -0.83
CA MET A 57 -9.27 -5.37 -0.89
C MET A 57 -10.39 -4.59 -0.18
N GLN A 58 -10.11 -4.03 1.01
CA GLN A 58 -11.07 -3.23 1.78
C GLN A 58 -11.44 -1.91 1.09
N ALA A 59 -10.54 -1.36 0.29
CA ALA A 59 -10.79 -0.19 -0.55
C ALA A 59 -11.65 -0.51 -1.79
N HIS A 60 -11.93 -1.80 -2.05
CA HIS A 60 -12.65 -2.26 -3.24
C HIS A 60 -12.01 -1.74 -4.54
N ILE A 61 -10.71 -2.04 -4.70
CA ILE A 61 -9.97 -1.73 -5.93
C ILE A 61 -10.66 -2.38 -7.14
N THR A 62 -10.83 -1.59 -8.19
CA THR A 62 -11.33 -2.02 -9.49
C THR A 62 -10.19 -2.16 -10.50
N ALA A 63 -10.42 -2.83 -11.63
CA ALA A 63 -9.45 -2.85 -12.73
C ALA A 63 -9.12 -1.44 -13.27
N ALA A 64 -10.05 -0.49 -13.17
CA ALA A 64 -9.82 0.90 -13.55
C ALA A 64 -8.83 1.60 -12.60
N ASP A 65 -8.99 1.40 -11.28
CA ASP A 65 -8.02 1.87 -10.29
C ASP A 65 -6.66 1.21 -10.55
N GLY A 66 -6.65 -0.09 -10.85
CA GLY A 66 -5.45 -0.85 -11.21
C GLY A 66 -4.65 -0.19 -12.34
N ARG A 67 -5.31 0.11 -13.46
CA ARG A 67 -4.68 0.78 -14.61
C ARG A 67 -4.19 2.18 -14.26
N ALA A 68 -4.99 2.97 -13.54
CA ALA A 68 -4.63 4.33 -13.14
C ALA A 68 -3.43 4.35 -12.17
N GLY A 69 -3.38 3.43 -11.21
CA GLY A 69 -2.25 3.29 -10.29
C GLY A 69 -0.99 2.79 -10.99
N VAL A 70 -1.09 1.80 -11.87
CA VAL A 70 0.08 1.33 -12.66
C VAL A 70 0.70 2.46 -13.50
N ALA A 71 -0.12 3.34 -14.08
CA ALA A 71 0.38 4.51 -14.81
C ALA A 71 1.17 5.49 -13.93
N ARG A 72 0.83 5.59 -12.64
CA ARG A 72 1.50 6.46 -11.65
C ARG A 72 2.67 5.77 -10.95
N ALA A 73 2.71 4.45 -10.95
CA ALA A 73 3.71 3.66 -10.24
C ALA A 73 5.10 3.68 -10.89
N ALA A 74 5.29 4.29 -12.07
CA ALA A 74 6.58 4.30 -12.79
C ALA A 74 7.22 2.90 -12.96
N VAL A 75 6.39 1.87 -13.11
CA VAL A 75 6.82 0.50 -13.44
C VAL A 75 6.41 0.15 -14.86
N LYS A 76 7.13 -0.78 -15.50
CA LYS A 76 6.69 -1.32 -16.80
C LYS A 76 5.33 -2.02 -16.62
N PRO A 77 4.29 -1.72 -17.43
CA PRO A 77 2.97 -2.34 -17.28
C PRO A 77 2.95 -3.86 -17.41
N THR A 78 4.01 -4.44 -17.99
CA THR A 78 4.16 -5.88 -18.24
C THR A 78 4.76 -6.67 -17.08
N VAL A 79 5.19 -6.02 -15.99
CA VAL A 79 5.67 -6.76 -14.81
C VAL A 79 4.49 -7.47 -14.13
N ASN A 80 4.74 -8.64 -13.55
CA ASN A 80 3.71 -9.46 -12.92
C ASN A 80 2.77 -8.68 -11.98
N PRO A 81 3.25 -7.83 -11.04
CA PRO A 81 2.33 -7.11 -10.16
C PRO A 81 1.42 -6.11 -10.88
N ALA A 82 1.90 -5.47 -11.95
CA ALA A 82 1.10 -4.53 -12.75
C ALA A 82 -0.01 -5.27 -13.52
N VAL A 83 0.32 -6.41 -14.12
CA VAL A 83 -0.65 -7.26 -14.81
C VAL A 83 -1.70 -7.78 -13.83
N MET A 84 -1.28 -8.30 -12.67
CA MET A 84 -2.18 -8.88 -11.65
C MET A 84 -3.25 -7.91 -11.16
N ILE A 85 -2.87 -6.66 -10.86
CA ILE A 85 -3.81 -5.67 -10.30
C ILE A 85 -4.75 -5.08 -11.37
N CYS A 86 -4.38 -5.18 -12.66
CA CYS A 86 -5.20 -4.70 -13.77
C CYS A 86 -6.19 -5.75 -14.30
N MET A 87 -6.14 -7.00 -13.80
CA MET A 87 -7.12 -8.03 -14.14
C MET A 87 -8.52 -7.69 -13.59
N ASP A 88 -9.53 -8.37 -14.12
CA ASP A 88 -10.91 -8.28 -13.65
C ASP A 88 -11.45 -9.68 -13.28
N PRO A 89 -11.60 -10.00 -11.97
CA PRO A 89 -11.27 -9.16 -10.82
C PRO A 89 -9.75 -9.03 -10.58
N PRO A 90 -9.29 -7.95 -9.89
CA PRO A 90 -7.89 -7.81 -9.51
C PRO A 90 -7.38 -8.97 -8.64
N ARG A 91 -6.11 -9.35 -8.81
CA ARG A 91 -5.48 -10.44 -8.05
C ARG A 91 -4.54 -9.90 -6.98
N TYR A 92 -4.59 -10.50 -5.78
CA TYR A 92 -3.92 -9.99 -4.57
C TYR A 92 -2.75 -10.82 -4.05
N GLY A 93 -2.31 -11.85 -4.80
CA GLY A 93 -1.26 -12.79 -4.40
C GLY A 93 0.17 -12.23 -4.40
N PHE A 94 0.38 -10.94 -4.12
CA PHE A 94 1.66 -10.25 -4.23
C PHE A 94 2.75 -10.82 -3.30
N ALA A 95 2.35 -11.24 -2.09
CA ALA A 95 3.25 -11.86 -1.11
C ALA A 95 3.84 -13.21 -1.58
N ASN A 96 3.20 -13.86 -2.57
CA ASN A 96 3.65 -15.14 -3.14
C ASN A 96 4.56 -14.97 -4.36
N LEU A 97 4.79 -13.73 -4.82
CA LEU A 97 5.73 -13.46 -5.90
C LEU A 97 7.18 -13.73 -5.44
N PRO A 98 8.11 -14.00 -6.38
CA PRO A 98 9.54 -14.06 -6.07
C PRO A 98 10.00 -12.79 -5.34
N ALA A 99 10.93 -12.93 -4.39
CA ALA A 99 11.40 -11.80 -3.57
C ALA A 99 11.95 -10.61 -4.40
N ALA A 100 12.54 -10.89 -5.58
CA ALA A 100 13.00 -9.90 -6.53
C ALA A 100 11.87 -9.04 -7.16
N GLU A 101 10.62 -9.43 -6.99
CA GLU A 101 9.44 -8.68 -7.44
C GLU A 101 8.78 -7.88 -6.32
N HIS A 102 9.10 -8.14 -5.05
CA HIS A 102 8.39 -7.54 -3.90
C HIS A 102 8.40 -6.01 -3.91
N VAL A 103 9.55 -5.39 -4.25
CA VAL A 103 9.65 -3.92 -4.31
C VAL A 103 8.73 -3.34 -5.38
N ARG A 104 8.67 -3.97 -6.56
CA ARG A 104 7.75 -3.57 -7.64
C ARG A 104 6.30 -3.84 -7.26
N ALA A 105 6.03 -4.94 -6.58
CA ALA A 105 4.70 -5.28 -6.09
C ALA A 105 4.19 -4.26 -5.09
N PHE A 106 5.01 -3.88 -4.10
CA PHE A 106 4.67 -2.86 -3.12
C PHE A 106 4.37 -1.52 -3.80
N ARG A 107 5.26 -1.08 -4.71
CA ARG A 107 5.10 0.17 -5.45
C ARG A 107 3.78 0.23 -6.24
N VAL A 108 3.46 -0.84 -6.98
CA VAL A 108 2.19 -0.95 -7.71
C VAL A 108 1.01 -0.92 -6.75
N LEU A 109 1.03 -1.74 -5.72
CA LEU A 109 -0.09 -1.93 -4.82
C LEU A 109 -0.42 -0.65 -4.04
N VAL A 110 0.60 0.06 -3.53
CA VAL A 110 0.41 1.36 -2.84
C VAL A 110 -0.09 2.44 -3.81
N SER A 111 0.42 2.47 -5.04
CA SER A 111 -0.05 3.43 -6.04
C SER A 111 -1.52 3.21 -6.41
N VAL A 112 -1.94 1.95 -6.62
CA VAL A 112 -3.34 1.60 -6.89
C VAL A 112 -4.22 1.85 -5.67
N PHE A 113 -3.75 1.48 -4.47
CA PHE A 113 -4.45 1.80 -3.22
C PHE A 113 -4.70 3.30 -3.09
N THR A 114 -3.70 4.14 -3.40
CA THR A 114 -3.85 5.60 -3.39
C THR A 114 -4.98 6.07 -4.31
N VAL A 115 -5.10 5.50 -5.51
CA VAL A 115 -6.20 5.84 -6.44
C VAL A 115 -7.55 5.43 -5.86
N ALA A 116 -7.69 4.19 -5.43
CA ALA A 116 -8.95 3.67 -4.91
C ALA A 116 -9.38 4.38 -3.61
N ASP A 117 -8.41 4.67 -2.73
CA ASP A 117 -8.64 5.41 -1.50
C ASP A 117 -9.08 6.86 -1.76
N THR A 118 -8.45 7.54 -2.72
CA THR A 118 -8.88 8.89 -3.16
C THR A 118 -10.31 8.85 -3.70
N ARG A 119 -10.61 7.93 -4.62
CA ARG A 119 -11.96 7.73 -5.16
C ARG A 119 -12.98 7.47 -4.04
N ARG A 120 -12.62 6.63 -3.06
CA ARG A 120 -13.47 6.32 -1.91
C ARG A 120 -13.73 7.57 -1.07
N ARG A 121 -12.70 8.37 -0.78
CA ARG A 121 -12.82 9.62 -0.01
C ARG A 121 -13.72 10.64 -0.71
N GLU A 122 -13.55 10.82 -2.01
CA GLU A 122 -14.34 11.76 -2.82
C GLU A 122 -15.80 11.31 -2.98
N THR A 123 -16.04 10.00 -3.10
CA THR A 123 -17.39 9.47 -3.35
C THR A 123 -18.21 9.29 -2.07
N TYR A 124 -17.61 8.71 -1.03
CA TYR A 124 -18.33 8.26 0.17
C TYR A 124 -18.07 9.14 1.39
N CYS A 125 -16.84 9.61 1.58
CA CYS A 125 -16.48 10.35 2.78
C CYS A 125 -16.82 11.85 2.68
N LYS A 126 -16.72 12.46 1.48
CA LYS A 126 -17.09 13.87 1.20
C LYS A 126 -16.60 14.88 2.27
N GLY A 127 -15.42 14.66 2.85
CA GLY A 127 -14.85 15.52 3.89
C GLY A 127 -15.38 15.32 5.32
N THR A 128 -16.29 14.37 5.55
CA THR A 128 -16.84 14.06 6.89
C THR A 128 -16.30 12.74 7.46
N CYS A 129 -15.11 12.31 7.03
CA CYS A 129 -14.56 11.04 7.48
C CYS A 129 -14.10 11.11 8.94
N THR A 130 -14.56 10.19 9.78
CA THR A 130 -14.13 10.09 11.19
C THR A 130 -13.08 9.00 11.42
N HIS A 131 -12.65 8.29 10.37
CA HIS A 131 -11.63 7.25 10.52
C HIS A 131 -10.26 7.89 10.82
N SER A 132 -9.54 7.33 11.80
CA SER A 132 -8.23 7.82 12.22
C SER A 132 -7.20 7.77 11.08
N TRP A 133 -7.22 6.74 10.24
CA TRP A 133 -6.32 6.59 9.09
C TRP A 133 -6.65 7.53 7.91
N HIS A 134 -7.73 8.31 7.96
CA HIS A 134 -8.07 9.36 6.99
C HIS A 134 -7.85 10.78 7.55
N ASN A 135 -7.50 10.88 8.83
CA ASN A 135 -7.23 12.14 9.53
C ASN A 135 -5.81 12.11 10.11
N LEU A 136 -4.84 11.69 9.30
CA LEU A 136 -3.44 11.79 9.68
C LEU A 136 -3.09 13.28 9.66
N SER A 137 -2.88 13.88 10.82
CA SER A 137 -2.30 15.21 10.87
C SER A 137 -0.86 15.10 10.38
N ALA A 138 -0.45 15.94 9.42
CA ALA A 138 0.97 16.25 9.27
C ALA A 138 1.44 16.66 10.66
N ALA A 139 2.39 15.90 11.24
CA ALA A 139 2.92 16.26 12.54
C ALA A 139 3.32 17.73 12.48
N THR A 140 2.74 18.54 13.35
CA THR A 140 3.11 19.95 13.51
C THR A 140 4.61 20.00 13.72
N GLU A 141 5.35 20.40 12.70
CA GLU A 141 6.71 20.85 12.88
C GLU A 141 6.66 22.18 13.66
N ASN A 142 7.36 22.19 14.79
CA ASN A 142 7.84 23.33 15.56
C ASN A 142 6.86 24.10 16.45
N SER A 143 7.00 23.88 17.76
CA SER A 143 7.50 24.90 18.70
C SER A 143 8.11 24.24 19.95
#